data_AF-A0A9W8GMD5-F1
#
_entry.id   AF-A0A9W8GMD5-F1
#
_cell.length_a   1.000
_cell.length_b   1.000
_cell.length_c   1.000
_cell.angle_alpha   90.00
_cell.angle_beta   90.00
_cell.angle_gamma   90.00
#
_symmetry.space_group_name_H-M   'P 1'
#
loop_
_entity.id
_entity.type
_entity.pdbx_description
1 polymer ?
#
loop_
_entity_poly.entity_id
_entity_poly.type
_entity_poly.pdbx_seq_one_letter_code
_entity_poly.pdbx_strand_id
1 'polypeptide(L)'
;MTATFVVINRVLGRCFYDAQNNYVFNYTFALPANVPGSDSAIFAWSWVNAMGNREFYMNCADVVIEGSSESFSGPQMTVLNYPGYPTVPEFMGNYSTGLEYYNNAPTITVYAKANQTATATMASTTADQPQSSPPSTMT
;
A
#
# COMPACT_ATOMS: atom_id res chain seq x y z
N MET A 1 12.64 12.92 -3.12
CA MET A 1 11.18 12.82 -3.20
C MET A 1 10.72 11.86 -2.13
N THR A 2 9.93 12.32 -1.16
CA THR A 2 9.19 11.43 -0.25
C THR A 2 8.01 10.86 -1.01
N ALA A 3 7.94 9.53 -1.17
CA ALA A 3 6.75 8.89 -1.70
C ALA A 3 5.62 8.98 -0.67
N THR A 4 4.43 9.42 -1.08
CA THR A 4 3.28 9.62 -0.19
C THR A 4 2.11 8.75 -0.65
N PHE A 5 1.58 7.93 0.26
CA PHE A 5 0.42 7.07 -0.01
C PHE A 5 -0.87 7.73 0.48
N VAL A 6 -1.89 7.80 -0.38
CA VAL A 6 -3.24 8.24 0.00
C VAL A 6 -4.12 7.04 0.27
N VAL A 7 -4.85 7.07 1.38
CA VAL A 7 -5.75 5.99 1.78
C VAL A 7 -7.01 6.00 0.93
N ILE A 8 -7.25 4.90 0.21
CA ILE A 8 -8.46 4.66 -0.60
C ILE A 8 -9.49 3.77 0.10
N ASN A 9 -9.05 2.94 1.06
CA ASN A 9 -9.90 2.08 1.87
C ASN A 9 -9.22 1.84 3.22
N ARG A 10 -10.02 1.71 4.29
CA ARG A 10 -9.52 1.39 5.63
C ARG A 10 -10.54 0.59 6.44
N VAL A 11 -10.05 -0.35 7.23
CA VAL A 11 -10.81 -1.04 8.27
C VAL A 11 -10.15 -0.70 9.60
N LEU A 12 -10.91 -0.17 10.54
CA LEU A 12 -10.39 0.31 11.83
C LEU A 12 -10.97 -0.50 12.98
N GLY A 13 -10.15 -0.73 14.00
CA GLY A 13 -10.50 -1.48 15.22
C GLY A 13 -10.56 -2.99 15.03
N ARG A 14 -11.31 -3.48 14.04
CA ARG A 14 -11.61 -4.92 13.88
C ARG A 14 -11.08 -5.53 12.59
N CYS A 15 -9.80 -5.29 12.27
CA CYS A 15 -9.16 -5.96 11.15
C CYS A 15 -9.22 -7.49 11.32
N PHE A 16 -9.47 -8.19 10.22
CA PHE A 16 -9.60 -9.64 10.07
C PHE A 16 -10.85 -10.28 10.70
N TYR A 17 -11.83 -9.47 11.09
CA TYR A 17 -13.13 -9.95 11.54
C TYR A 17 -14.27 -9.26 10.77
N ASP A 18 -15.27 -10.04 10.39
CA ASP A 18 -16.53 -9.49 9.89
C ASP A 18 -17.46 -9.06 11.05
N ALA A 19 -18.66 -8.57 10.71
CA ALA A 19 -19.65 -8.13 11.70
C ALA A 19 -20.20 -9.28 12.56
N GLN A 20 -20.02 -10.54 12.14
CA GLN A 20 -20.47 -11.75 12.81
C GLN A 20 -19.35 -12.41 13.63
N ASN A 21 -18.17 -11.80 13.71
CA ASN A 21 -16.96 -12.30 14.37
C ASN A 21 -16.32 -13.52 13.69
N ASN A 22 -16.54 -13.73 12.39
CA ASN A 22 -15.78 -14.72 11.64
C ASN A 22 -14.46 -14.13 11.14
N TYR A 23 -13.44 -14.98 11.01
CA TYR A 23 -12.17 -14.60 10.40
C TYR A 23 -12.34 -14.28 8.91
N VAL A 24 -11.79 -13.15 8.49
CA VAL A 24 -11.74 -12.73 7.08
C VAL A 24 -10.31 -12.39 6.67
N PHE A 25 -9.85 -12.97 5.57
CA PHE A 25 -8.52 -12.73 5.01
C PHE A 25 -8.56 -12.12 3.60
N ASN A 26 -9.76 -11.96 3.04
CA ASN A 26 -9.99 -11.35 1.75
C ASN A 26 -10.76 -10.05 1.96
N TYR A 27 -10.29 -8.97 1.35
CA TYR A 27 -10.95 -7.67 1.36
C TYR A 27 -11.26 -7.25 -0.06
N THR A 28 -12.52 -6.91 -0.29
CA THR A 28 -12.98 -6.33 -1.55
C THR A 28 -13.44 -4.91 -1.29
N PHE A 29 -12.95 -3.96 -2.06
CA PHE A 29 -13.36 -2.57 -2.02
C PHE A 29 -13.41 -2.02 -3.45
N ALA A 30 -14.29 -1.06 -3.68
CA ALA A 30 -14.31 -0.31 -4.93
C ALA A 30 -13.26 0.80 -4.86
N LEU A 31 -12.54 1.01 -5.96
CA LEU A 31 -11.71 2.20 -6.11
C LEU A 31 -12.63 3.44 -6.13
N PRO A 32 -12.33 4.50 -5.37
CA PRO A 32 -13.04 5.77 -5.51
C PRO A 32 -12.96 6.28 -6.95
N ALA A 33 -14.09 6.73 -7.50
CA ALA A 33 -14.16 7.13 -8.92
C ALA A 33 -13.21 8.29 -9.29
N ASN A 34 -12.80 9.07 -8.29
CA ASN A 34 -11.88 10.20 -8.45
C ASN A 34 -10.40 9.84 -8.24
N VAL A 35 -10.03 8.56 -8.09
CA VAL A 35 -8.60 8.17 -8.13
C VAL A 35 -8.06 8.44 -9.54
N PRO A 36 -6.90 9.13 -9.68
CA PRO A 36 -6.33 9.41 -10.98
C PRO A 36 -5.84 8.13 -11.67
N GLY A 37 -5.96 8.10 -13.00
CA GLY A 37 -5.38 7.04 -13.81
C GLY A 37 -3.85 7.04 -13.75
N SER A 38 -3.24 5.85 -13.85
CA SER A 38 -1.79 5.69 -13.92
C SER A 38 -1.41 4.33 -14.51
N ASP A 39 -0.47 4.32 -15.44
CA ASP A 39 0.16 3.09 -15.96
C ASP A 39 1.18 2.49 -14.98
N SER A 40 1.54 3.22 -13.92
CA SER A 40 2.51 2.78 -12.92
C SER A 40 2.17 3.41 -11.58
N ALA A 41 1.35 2.70 -10.79
CA ALA A 41 1.02 3.05 -9.42
C ALA A 41 1.44 1.92 -8.48
N ILE A 42 1.77 2.28 -7.23
CA ILE A 42 2.01 1.31 -6.16
C ILE A 42 0.75 1.24 -5.30
N PHE A 43 0.14 0.07 -5.26
CA PHE A 43 -0.83 -0.27 -4.23
C PHE A 43 -0.08 -0.74 -2.98
N ALA A 44 -0.40 -0.16 -1.83
CA ALA A 44 0.14 -0.57 -0.55
C ALA A 44 -0.97 -1.09 0.36
N TRP A 45 -0.77 -2.28 0.92
CA TRP A 45 -1.52 -2.80 2.04
C TRP A 45 -0.68 -2.66 3.31
N SER A 46 -1.27 -2.13 4.37
CA SER A 46 -0.61 -2.02 5.66
C SER A 46 -1.52 -2.45 6.80
N TRP A 47 -0.90 -2.90 7.89
CA TRP A 47 -1.59 -3.33 9.09
C TRP A 47 -0.76 -3.06 10.34
N VAL A 48 -1.42 -2.56 11.38
CA VAL A 48 -0.88 -2.40 12.73
C VAL A 48 -1.63 -3.39 13.63
N ASN A 49 -0.89 -4.30 14.24
CA ASN A 49 -1.47 -5.40 15.00
C ASN A 49 -1.99 -4.95 16.38
N ALA A 50 -3.13 -5.51 16.79
CA ALA A 50 -3.77 -5.18 18.07
C ALA A 50 -3.03 -5.77 19.29
N MET A 51 -2.41 -6.95 19.14
CA MET A 51 -1.76 -7.73 20.21
C MET A 51 -0.44 -8.35 19.72
N GLY A 52 0.52 -8.55 20.61
CA GLY A 52 1.84 -9.12 20.31
C GLY A 52 2.98 -8.09 20.30
N ASN A 53 3.96 -8.27 19.43
CA ASN A 53 5.02 -7.26 19.25
C ASN A 53 4.44 -5.98 18.63
N ARG A 54 5.01 -4.81 18.92
CA ARG A 54 4.55 -3.56 18.31
C ARG A 54 5.12 -3.50 16.90
N GLU A 55 4.33 -3.94 15.92
CA GLU A 55 4.79 -4.11 14.54
C GLU A 55 3.93 -3.34 13.53
N PHE A 56 4.59 -2.97 12.43
CA PHE A 56 3.98 -2.43 11.22
C PHE A 56 4.19 -3.42 10.09
N TYR A 57 3.10 -3.97 9.59
CA TYR A 57 3.11 -4.87 8.43
C TYR A 57 2.81 -4.06 7.18
N MET A 58 3.56 -4.32 6.10
CA MET A 58 3.33 -3.68 4.81
C MET A 58 3.68 -4.62 3.67
N ASN A 59 2.83 -4.65 2.65
CA ASN A 59 3.13 -5.25 1.36
C ASN A 59 2.68 -4.31 0.24
N CYS A 60 3.40 -4.36 -0.88
CA CYS A 60 3.21 -3.49 -2.03
C CYS A 60 3.00 -4.33 -3.29
N ALA A 61 2.23 -3.80 -4.23
CA ALA A 61 2.04 -4.35 -5.56
C ALA A 61 2.08 -3.23 -6.61
N ASP A 62 2.67 -3.52 -7.77
CA ASP A 62 2.57 -2.67 -8.95
C ASP A 62 1.19 -2.86 -9.59
N VAL A 63 0.50 -1.75 -9.85
CA VAL A 63 -0.86 -1.75 -10.43
C VAL A 63 -0.99 -0.70 -11.53
N VAL A 64 -1.89 -0.99 -12.47
CA VAL A 64 -2.42 -0.03 -13.45
C VAL A 64 -3.79 0.42 -12.94
N ILE A 65 -4.02 1.73 -12.93
CA ILE A 65 -5.31 2.32 -12.57
C ILE A 65 -5.90 2.96 -13.81
N GLU A 66 -7.05 2.45 -14.24
CA GLU A 66 -7.83 3.05 -15.32
C GLU A 66 -8.72 4.15 -14.74
N GLY A 67 -8.51 5.39 -15.18
CA GLY A 67 -9.29 6.54 -14.71
C GLY A 67 -8.89 7.82 -15.43
N SER A 68 -9.80 8.79 -15.48
CA SER A 68 -9.57 10.09 -16.14
C SER A 68 -9.49 11.26 -15.16
N SER A 69 -9.50 10.98 -13.86
CA SER A 69 -9.45 12.01 -12.82
C SER A 69 -8.05 12.60 -12.72
N GLU A 70 -7.96 13.91 -12.46
CA GLU A 70 -6.68 14.62 -12.38
C GLU A 70 -6.00 14.49 -11.02
N SER A 71 -6.79 14.34 -9.95
CA SER A 71 -6.26 14.26 -8.59
C SER A 71 -7.19 13.55 -7.63
N PHE A 72 -6.61 13.04 -6.56
CA PHE A 72 -7.32 12.42 -5.45
C PHE A 72 -6.76 12.95 -4.13
N SER A 73 -7.66 13.44 -3.28
CA SER A 73 -7.33 13.88 -1.93
C SER A 73 -7.90 12.93 -0.90
N GLY A 74 -7.09 12.60 0.10
CA GLY A 74 -7.50 11.74 1.19
C GLY A 74 -6.46 11.70 2.31
N PRO A 75 -6.74 10.93 3.37
CA PRO A 75 -5.80 10.78 4.46
C PRO A 75 -4.48 10.19 3.97
N GLN A 76 -3.36 10.73 4.43
CA GLN A 76 -2.06 10.08 4.28
C GLN A 76 -2.06 8.76 5.04
N MET A 77 -1.42 7.73 4.47
CA MET A 77 -1.21 6.46 5.17
C MET A 77 -0.50 6.69 6.50
N THR A 78 -1.15 6.30 7.59
CA THR A 78 -0.59 6.36 8.94
C THR A 78 0.41 5.23 9.13
N VAL A 79 1.63 5.56 9.57
CA VAL A 79 2.66 4.60 9.99
C VAL A 79 2.80 4.68 11.50
N LEU A 80 2.73 3.52 12.15
CA LEU A 80 2.80 3.35 13.60
C LEU A 80 3.65 2.12 13.88
N ASN A 81 4.18 1.97 15.10
CA ASN A 81 4.94 0.77 15.49
C ASN A 81 6.16 0.47 14.60
N TYR A 82 6.79 1.52 14.06
CA TYR A 82 8.01 1.44 13.27
C TYR A 82 9.02 2.47 13.82
N PRO A 83 10.34 2.22 13.80
CA PRO A 83 11.32 3.18 14.30
C PRO A 83 11.14 4.59 13.72
N GLY A 84 11.02 5.59 14.61
CA GLY A 84 10.76 6.99 14.23
C GLY A 84 9.29 7.37 14.10
N TYR A 85 8.36 6.44 14.32
CA TYR A 85 6.91 6.68 14.34
C TYR A 85 6.31 6.42 15.72
N PRO A 86 5.09 6.93 16.00
CA PRO A 86 4.40 6.64 17.25
C PRO A 86 4.19 5.15 17.47
N THR A 87 4.32 4.71 18.72
CA THR A 87 4.02 3.34 19.14
C THR A 87 2.65 3.31 19.79
N VAL A 88 1.78 2.41 19.32
CA VAL A 88 0.45 2.19 19.90
C VAL A 88 0.52 1.00 20.86
N PRO A 89 0.00 1.14 22.10
CA PRO A 89 -0.01 0.04 23.07
C PRO A 89 -0.91 -1.11 22.60
N GLU A 90 -0.85 -2.24 23.31
CA GLU A 90 -1.80 -3.32 23.08
C GLU A 90 -3.23 -2.84 23.31
N PHE A 91 -4.14 -3.33 22.48
CA PHE A 91 -5.54 -2.90 22.55
C PHE A 91 -6.20 -3.39 23.83
N MET A 92 -5.81 -4.57 24.33
CA MET A 92 -6.37 -5.18 25.56
C MET A 92 -7.91 -5.17 25.58
N GLY A 93 -8.54 -5.38 24.41
CA GLY A 93 -10.01 -5.31 24.24
C GLY A 93 -10.57 -3.92 23.95
N ASN A 94 -9.80 -2.84 24.11
CA ASN A 94 -10.15 -1.49 23.68
C ASN A 94 -9.76 -1.27 22.20
N TYR A 95 -10.68 -1.60 21.30
CA TYR A 95 -10.50 -1.44 19.84
C TYR A 95 -10.51 0.01 19.35
N SER A 96 -10.63 0.99 20.26
CA SER A 96 -10.45 2.41 19.96
C SER A 96 -9.02 2.91 20.16
N THR A 97 -8.15 2.07 20.73
CA THR A 97 -6.74 2.40 21.00
C THR A 97 -6.00 2.77 19.72
N GLY A 98 -5.42 3.98 19.66
CA GLY A 98 -4.63 4.45 18.52
C GLY A 98 -5.46 4.96 17.33
N LEU A 99 -6.79 4.93 17.38
CA LEU A 99 -7.64 5.43 16.29
C LEU A 99 -7.45 6.93 16.02
N GLU A 100 -6.99 7.69 17.02
CA GLU A 100 -6.66 9.10 16.89
C GLU A 100 -5.60 9.37 15.83
N TYR A 101 -4.61 8.49 15.65
CA TYR A 101 -3.57 8.65 14.63
C TYR A 101 -4.12 8.47 13.21
N TYR A 102 -5.17 7.67 13.05
CA TYR A 102 -5.85 7.46 11.77
C TYR A 102 -6.90 8.54 11.48
N ASN A 103 -7.57 9.05 12.51
CA ASN A 103 -8.59 10.08 12.37
C ASN A 103 -7.97 11.47 12.15
N ASN A 104 -6.79 11.72 12.74
CA ASN A 104 -6.06 12.98 12.61
C ASN A 104 -4.97 12.93 11.51
N ALA A 105 -4.93 11.88 10.69
CA ALA A 105 -3.98 11.78 9.61
C ALA A 105 -4.15 12.97 8.65
N PRO A 106 -3.05 13.66 8.26
CA PRO A 106 -3.14 14.81 7.39
C PRO A 106 -3.74 14.41 6.05
N THR A 107 -4.58 15.29 5.49
CA THR A 107 -5.05 15.11 4.12
C THR A 107 -3.95 15.53 3.16
N ILE A 108 -3.66 14.68 2.19
CA ILE A 108 -2.72 14.93 1.10
C ILE A 108 -3.44 14.75 -0.23
N THR A 109 -2.89 15.36 -1.28
CA THR A 109 -3.40 15.23 -2.65
C THR A 109 -2.34 14.56 -3.51
N VAL A 110 -2.74 13.51 -4.22
CA VAL A 110 -1.97 12.96 -5.33
C VAL A 110 -2.58 13.39 -6.65
N TYR A 111 -1.73 13.51 -7.65
CA TYR A 111 -2.10 13.97 -8.98
C TYR A 111 -1.83 12.86 -9.98
N ALA A 112 -2.63 12.82 -11.04
CA ALA A 112 -2.31 12.03 -12.21
C ALA A 112 -0.88 12.38 -12.64
N LYS A 113 -0.10 11.36 -12.94
CA LYS A 113 1.20 11.59 -13.58
C LYS A 113 0.88 12.31 -14.89
N ALA A 114 1.46 13.49 -15.10
CA ALA A 114 1.32 14.16 -16.40
C ALA A 114 1.66 13.13 -17.48
N ASN A 115 0.80 13.01 -18.50
CA ASN A 115 1.08 12.22 -19.69
C ASN A 115 2.44 12.69 -20.22
N GLN A 116 3.50 12.00 -19.81
CA GLN A 116 4.74 12.07 -20.54
C GLN A 116 4.38 11.33 -21.81
N THR A 117 4.11 12.09 -22.86
CA THR A 117 4.00 11.58 -24.22
C THR A 117 5.30 10.84 -24.49
N ALA A 118 5.33 9.55 -24.16
CA ALA A 118 6.43 8.69 -24.43
C ALA A 118 6.37 8.49 -25.94
N THR A 119 7.14 9.30 -26.66
CA THR A 119 7.55 8.95 -28.01
C THR A 119 8.30 7.63 -27.87
N ALA A 120 7.59 6.53 -28.07
CA ALA A 120 8.14 5.19 -28.01
C ALA A 120 9.06 5.01 -29.22
N THR A 121 10.33 5.39 -29.07
CA THR A 121 11.38 4.90 -29.96
C THR A 121 11.66 3.46 -29.55
N MET A 122 11.05 2.52 -30.27
CA MET A 122 11.34 1.09 -30.18
C MET A 122 12.81 0.86 -30.53
N ALA A 123 13.69 0.84 -29.53
CA ALA A 123 15.02 0.26 -29.66
C ALA A 123 14.87 -1.24 -29.39
N SER A 124 14.94 -2.06 -30.44
CA SER A 124 15.00 -3.50 -30.28
C SER A 124 16.33 -3.88 -29.63
N THR A 125 16.30 -4.35 -28.40
CA THR A 125 17.41 -5.13 -27.84
C THR A 125 16.99 -6.59 -27.84
N THR A 126 17.70 -7.38 -28.62
CA THR A 126 17.63 -8.84 -28.60
C THR A 126 17.91 -9.34 -27.19
N ALA A 127 17.01 -10.16 -26.65
CA ALA A 127 17.19 -10.84 -25.37
C ALA A 127 18.38 -11.80 -25.46
N ASP A 128 19.40 -11.56 -24.63
CA ASP A 128 20.47 -12.53 -24.40
C ASP A 128 19.96 -13.56 -23.36
N GLN A 129 19.98 -14.83 -23.71
CA GLN A 129 19.57 -15.93 -22.84
C GLN A 129 20.60 -16.11 -21.71
N PRO A 130 20.19 -16.41 -20.46
CA PRO A 130 21.16 -16.75 -19.42
C PRO A 130 21.77 -18.12 -19.70
N GLN A 131 23.08 -18.15 -19.97
CA GLN A 131 23.86 -19.36 -20.16
C GLN A 131 24.11 -20.04 -18.80
N SER A 132 23.61 -21.27 -18.63
CA SER A 132 23.81 -22.07 -17.41
C SER A 132 25.25 -22.57 -17.29
N SER A 133 25.91 -22.29 -16.17
CA SER A 133 27.22 -22.87 -15.82
C SER A 133 27.07 -24.32 -15.34
N PRO A 134 27.98 -25.25 -15.73
CA PRO A 134 27.96 -26.63 -15.26
C PRO A 134 28.48 -26.76 -13.81
N PRO A 135 28.11 -27.82 -13.09
CA PRO A 135 28.41 -27.98 -11.67
C PRO A 135 29.88 -28.35 -11.45
N SER A 136 30.53 -27.71 -10.48
CA SER A 136 31.91 -28.00 -10.06
C SER A 136 32.00 -29.33 -9.31
N THR A 137 32.85 -30.22 -9.80
CA THR A 137 33.21 -31.49 -9.14
C THR A 137 34.01 -31.21 -7.86
N MET A 138 33.56 -31.74 -6.72
CA MET A 138 34.34 -31.74 -5.47
C MET A 138 35.41 -32.83 -5.52
N THR A 139 36.65 -32.47 -5.15
CA THR A 139 37.72 -33.38 -4.70
C THR A 139 38.12 -32.98 -3.28
#